data_AF-A0A1V2MC96-F1
#
_entry.id   AF-A0A1V2MC96-F1
#
_cell.length_a   1.000
_cell.length_b   1.000
_cell.length_c   1.000
_cell.angle_alpha   90.00
_cell.angle_beta   90.00
_cell.angle_gamma   90.00
#
_symmetry.space_group_name_H-M   'P 1'
#
loop_
_entity.id
_entity.type
_entity.pdbx_description
1 polymer ?
#
loop_
_entity_poly.entity_id
_entity_poly.type
_entity_poly.pdbx_seq_one_letter_code
_entity_poly.pdbx_strand_id
1 'polypeptide(L)'
;MNTELIYQVMKEIQQNGKTLPTYILSRPLHWTSRVYLASLLNQETECNKIYNILKDIYEENTFRYHKDIHGAYETYIEEKVQFLLTLASLNIKVTGKVKGSIKYLDEALTMLDAAESVKPYINLREVKELRTTYLDMQKAANV
;
A
#
# COMPACT_ATOMS: atom_id res chain seq x y z
N MET A 1 2.28 11.02 -9.37
CA MET A 1 1.05 11.66 -8.88
C MET A 1 0.00 11.88 -9.97
N ASN A 2 -1.08 11.10 -9.95
CA ASN A 2 -2.30 11.36 -10.70
C ASN A 2 -3.29 12.16 -9.84
N THR A 3 -3.13 13.49 -9.83
CA THR A 3 -3.97 14.41 -9.03
C THR A 3 -5.45 14.35 -9.43
N GLU A 4 -5.74 14.18 -10.71
CA GLU A 4 -7.11 14.10 -11.23
C GLU A 4 -7.86 12.88 -10.67
N LEU A 5 -7.18 11.73 -10.61
CA LEU A 5 -7.72 10.51 -10.00
C LEU A 5 -8.14 10.72 -8.54
N ILE A 6 -7.34 11.47 -7.75
CA ILE A 6 -7.66 11.74 -6.34
C ILE A 6 -8.96 12.54 -6.22
N TYR A 7 -9.10 13.63 -6.98
CA TYR A 7 -10.31 14.44 -6.94
C TYR A 7 -11.54 13.71 -7.50
N GLN A 8 -11.35 12.87 -8.52
CA GLN A 8 -12.41 12.00 -9.03
C GLN A 8 -12.91 11.04 -7.94
N VAL A 9 -12.00 10.32 -7.27
CA VAL A 9 -12.34 9.39 -6.18
C VAL A 9 -13.07 10.10 -5.04
N MET A 10 -12.62 11.30 -4.65
CA MET A 10 -13.32 12.09 -3.63
C MET A 10 -14.76 12.41 -4.04
N LYS A 11 -14.96 12.85 -5.28
CA LYS A 11 -16.30 13.17 -5.81
C LYS A 11 -17.20 11.94 -5.82
N GLU A 12 -16.70 10.80 -6.28
CA GLU A 12 -17.45 9.53 -6.31
C GLU A 12 -17.85 9.09 -4.89
N ILE A 13 -16.95 9.16 -3.92
CA ILE A 13 -17.22 8.81 -2.52
C ILE A 13 -18.33 9.71 -1.93
N GLN A 14 -18.26 11.02 -2.19
CA GLN A 14 -19.28 11.97 -1.73
C GLN A 14 -20.63 11.76 -2.42
N GLN A 15 -20.63 11.46 -3.72
CA GLN A 15 -21.84 11.14 -4.48
C GLN A 15 -22.52 9.85 -3.98
N ASN A 16 -21.73 8.91 -3.45
CA ASN A 16 -22.21 7.69 -2.80
C ASN A 16 -22.68 7.92 -1.34
N GLY A 17 -22.81 9.17 -0.90
CA GLY A 17 -23.36 9.54 0.41
C GLY A 17 -22.39 9.42 1.58
N LYS A 18 -21.09 9.15 1.33
CA LYS A 18 -20.08 9.10 2.40
C LYS A 18 -19.53 10.50 2.68
N THR A 19 -19.46 10.88 3.95
CA THR A 19 -18.81 12.12 4.39
C THR A 19 -17.31 11.92 4.51
N LEU A 20 -16.52 12.78 3.88
CA LEU A 20 -15.06 12.78 4.01
C LEU A 20 -14.62 13.61 5.23
N PRO A 21 -13.66 13.13 6.04
CA PRO A 21 -13.07 13.92 7.12
C PRO A 21 -12.43 15.24 6.63
N THR A 22 -12.43 16.26 7.49
CA THR A 22 -11.88 17.59 7.17
C THR A 22 -10.43 17.57 6.70
N TYR A 23 -9.60 16.67 7.24
CA TYR A 23 -8.19 16.55 6.84
C TYR A 23 -8.04 16.03 5.40
N ILE A 24 -8.98 15.22 4.91
CA ILE A 24 -9.04 14.78 3.51
C ILE A 24 -9.39 15.97 2.62
N LEU A 25 -10.41 16.74 3.00
CA LEU A 25 -10.89 17.88 2.22
C LEU A 25 -9.85 19.01 2.13
N SER A 26 -9.14 19.27 3.22
CA SER A 26 -8.13 20.33 3.30
C SER A 26 -6.77 19.93 2.71
N ARG A 27 -6.42 18.64 2.73
CA ARG A 27 -5.12 18.13 2.25
C ARG A 27 -5.28 16.83 1.45
N PRO A 28 -5.99 16.84 0.32
CA PRO A 28 -6.33 15.61 -0.42
C PRO A 28 -5.10 14.90 -1.00
N LEU A 29 -4.04 15.65 -1.30
CA LEU A 29 -2.80 15.11 -1.87
C LEU A 29 -1.80 14.60 -0.83
N HIS A 30 -2.05 14.84 0.46
CA HIS A 30 -1.21 14.28 1.52
C HIS A 30 -1.31 12.75 1.52
N TRP A 31 -0.20 12.05 1.77
CA TRP A 31 -0.16 10.60 1.65
C TRP A 31 -1.16 9.90 2.59
N THR A 32 -1.39 10.41 3.81
CA THR A 32 -2.40 9.85 4.72
C THR A 32 -3.81 9.96 4.14
N SER A 33 -4.12 11.09 3.50
CA SER A 33 -5.42 11.30 2.83
C SER A 33 -5.59 10.33 1.67
N ARG A 34 -4.53 10.09 0.90
CA ARG A 34 -4.54 9.15 -0.21
C ARG A 34 -4.68 7.68 0.25
N VAL A 35 -3.99 7.28 1.33
CA VAL A 35 -4.17 5.96 1.95
C VAL A 35 -5.61 5.78 2.42
N TYR A 36 -6.19 6.79 3.08
CA TYR A 36 -7.58 6.75 3.53
C TYR A 36 -8.57 6.66 2.36
N LEU A 37 -8.38 7.44 1.29
CA LEU A 37 -9.24 7.36 0.11
C LEU A 37 -9.15 5.96 -0.53
N ALA A 38 -7.95 5.39 -0.63
CA ALA A 38 -7.76 4.04 -1.15
C ALA A 38 -8.46 2.97 -0.30
N SER A 39 -8.52 3.12 1.03
CA SER A 39 -9.21 2.16 1.91
C SER A 39 -10.74 2.24 1.84
N LEU A 40 -11.29 3.32 1.30
CA LEU A 40 -12.73 3.47 1.07
C LEU A 40 -13.24 2.82 -0.23
N LEU A 41 -12.33 2.46 -1.14
CA LEU A 41 -12.62 1.85 -2.44
C LEU A 41 -12.77 0.32 -2.30
N ASN A 42 -13.53 -0.28 -3.21
CA ASN A 42 -13.69 -1.73 -3.22
C ASN A 42 -12.51 -2.40 -3.95
N GLN A 43 -11.77 -3.26 -3.25
CA GLN A 43 -10.57 -3.90 -3.78
C GLN A 43 -10.81 -4.89 -4.94
N GLU A 44 -12.04 -5.39 -5.10
CA GLU A 44 -12.41 -6.25 -6.21
C GLU A 44 -12.76 -5.47 -7.47
N THR A 45 -13.59 -4.44 -7.34
CA THR A 45 -14.07 -3.68 -8.50
C THR A 45 -13.21 -2.48 -8.86
N GLU A 46 -12.39 -1.98 -7.94
CA GLU A 46 -11.62 -0.74 -8.08
C GLU A 46 -10.11 -0.92 -7.85
N CYS A 47 -9.61 -2.15 -7.98
CA CYS A 47 -8.20 -2.48 -7.78
C CYS A 47 -7.22 -1.57 -8.56
N ASN A 48 -7.57 -1.18 -9.78
CA ASN A 48 -6.77 -0.27 -10.60
C ASN A 48 -6.60 1.12 -9.96
N LYS A 49 -7.69 1.69 -9.41
CA LYS A 49 -7.65 3.00 -8.75
C LYS A 49 -6.79 2.91 -7.48
N ILE A 50 -7.05 1.90 -6.65
CA ILE A 50 -6.30 1.66 -5.41
C ILE A 50 -4.81 1.50 -5.71
N TYR A 51 -4.47 0.64 -6.68
CA TYR A 51 -3.09 0.41 -7.09
C TYR A 51 -2.40 1.71 -7.51
N ASN A 52 -3.03 2.51 -8.38
CA ASN A 52 -2.43 3.76 -8.85
C ASN A 52 -2.21 4.76 -7.71
N ILE A 53 -3.15 4.89 -6.78
CA ILE A 53 -3.03 5.77 -5.61
C ILE A 53 -1.86 5.34 -4.72
N LEU A 54 -1.80 4.05 -4.36
CA LEU A 54 -0.76 3.53 -3.47
C LEU A 54 0.61 3.50 -4.15
N LYS A 55 0.66 3.20 -5.45
CA LYS A 55 1.88 3.27 -6.26
C LYS A 55 2.47 4.67 -6.31
N ASP A 56 1.64 5.71 -6.50
CA ASP A 56 2.10 7.10 -6.47
C ASP A 56 2.74 7.45 -5.10
N ILE A 57 2.10 7.05 -4.00
CA ILE A 57 2.63 7.26 -2.64
C ILE A 57 4.01 6.60 -2.48
N TYR A 58 4.16 5.39 -3.00
CA TYR A 58 5.40 4.63 -2.98
C TYR A 58 6.49 5.28 -3.84
N GLU A 59 6.18 5.63 -5.09
CA GLU A 59 7.13 6.22 -6.05
C GLU A 59 7.61 7.61 -5.62
N GLU A 60 6.74 8.39 -4.97
CA GLU A 60 7.10 9.69 -4.39
C GLU A 60 7.84 9.56 -3.05
N ASN A 61 7.94 8.34 -2.50
CA ASN A 61 8.53 8.05 -1.21
C ASN A 61 7.96 8.95 -0.09
N THR A 62 6.63 9.09 -0.03
CA THR A 62 5.94 10.02 0.90
C THR A 62 5.44 9.35 2.18
N PHE A 63 5.19 8.04 2.16
CA PHE A 63 4.87 7.27 3.37
C PHE A 63 6.13 7.11 4.22
N ARG A 64 6.27 7.95 5.24
CA ARG A 64 7.42 8.06 6.16
C ARG A 64 6.96 8.16 7.60
N TYR A 65 7.85 7.79 8.53
CA TYR A 65 7.59 7.94 9.96
C TYR A 65 7.26 9.39 10.33
N HIS A 66 6.21 9.53 11.13
CA HIS A 66 5.79 10.80 11.72
C HIS A 66 5.19 10.50 13.09
N LYS A 67 5.74 11.09 14.14
CA LYS A 67 5.35 10.81 15.53
C LYS A 67 3.87 11.08 15.78
N ASP A 68 3.33 12.17 15.27
CA ASP A 68 1.92 12.52 15.49
C ASP A 68 0.92 11.66 14.69
N ILE A 69 1.42 10.88 13.72
CA ILE A 69 0.58 9.97 12.92
C ILE A 69 0.66 8.56 13.49
N HIS A 70 1.87 8.06 13.75
CA HIS A 70 2.08 6.65 14.10
C HIS A 70 2.20 6.44 15.61
N GLY A 71 2.51 7.48 16.39
CA GLY A 71 2.79 7.40 17.82
C GLY A 71 4.15 6.77 18.15
N ALA A 72 4.39 5.55 17.67
CA ALA A 72 5.61 4.77 17.83
C ALA A 72 6.23 4.41 16.47
N TYR A 73 7.53 4.10 16.48
CA TYR A 73 8.24 3.69 15.27
C TYR A 73 7.83 2.29 14.83
N GLU A 74 7.52 1.41 15.78
CA GLU A 74 6.97 0.07 15.56
C GLU A 74 5.67 0.13 14.76
N THR A 75 4.74 1.01 15.15
CA THR A 75 3.48 1.22 14.42
C THR A 75 3.72 1.67 12.98
N TYR A 76 4.72 2.53 12.75
CA TYR A 76 5.11 2.90 11.39
C TYR A 76 5.63 1.71 10.58
N ILE A 77 6.47 0.87 11.17
CA ILE A 77 6.98 -0.33 10.49
C ILE A 77 5.81 -1.25 10.15
N GLU A 78 4.88 -1.47 11.09
CA GLU A 78 3.71 -2.31 10.89
C GLU A 78 2.86 -1.83 9.72
N GLU A 79 2.46 -0.55 9.75
CA GLU A 79 1.64 0.04 8.70
C GLU A 79 2.36 0.08 7.35
N LYS A 80 3.68 0.37 7.33
CA LYS A 80 4.47 0.41 6.10
C LYS A 80 4.63 -0.97 5.49
N VAL A 81 4.84 -2.02 6.29
CA VAL A 81 4.89 -3.40 5.80
C VAL A 81 3.54 -3.79 5.22
N GLN A 82 2.44 -3.52 5.92
CA GLN A 82 1.09 -3.82 5.40
C GLN A 82 0.80 -3.06 4.10
N PHE A 83 1.25 -1.81 3.99
CA PHE A 83 1.19 -1.02 2.76
C PHE A 83 1.96 -1.69 1.60
N LEU A 84 3.18 -2.18 1.86
CA LEU A 84 3.99 -2.87 0.86
C LEU A 84 3.38 -4.21 0.42
N LEU A 85 2.85 -5.00 1.36
CA LEU A 85 2.15 -6.26 1.05
C LEU A 85 0.91 -6.01 0.18
N THR A 86 0.13 -4.98 0.51
CA THR A 86 -1.04 -4.56 -0.27
C THR A 86 -0.63 -4.17 -1.69
N LEU A 87 0.45 -3.39 -1.83
CA LEU A 87 0.96 -2.97 -3.13
C LEU A 87 1.50 -4.14 -3.96
N ALA A 88 2.14 -5.12 -3.31
CA ALA A 88 2.60 -6.36 -3.95
C ALA A 88 1.44 -7.18 -4.54
N SER A 89 0.38 -7.37 -3.77
CA SER A 89 -0.83 -8.08 -4.23
C SER A 89 -1.52 -7.34 -5.38
N LEU A 90 -1.74 -6.03 -5.22
CA LEU A 90 -2.37 -5.20 -6.24
C LEU A 90 -1.56 -5.14 -7.53
N ASN A 91 -0.23 -5.10 -7.45
CA ASN A 91 0.62 -5.09 -8.64
C ASN A 91 0.41 -6.35 -9.50
N ILE A 92 0.30 -7.53 -8.90
CA ILE A 92 -0.02 -8.76 -9.67
C ILE A 92 -1.42 -8.64 -10.27
N LYS A 93 -2.41 -8.25 -9.45
CA LYS A 93 -3.81 -8.16 -9.88
C LYS A 93 -4.01 -7.20 -11.05
N VAL A 94 -3.31 -6.07 -11.06
CA VAL A 94 -3.47 -5.01 -12.07
C VAL A 94 -2.60 -5.24 -13.29
N THR A 95 -1.35 -5.67 -13.11
CA THR A 95 -0.37 -5.71 -14.21
C THR A 95 -0.12 -7.12 -14.76
N GLY A 96 -0.50 -8.16 -14.01
CA GLY A 96 -0.09 -9.54 -14.26
C GLY A 96 1.42 -9.80 -14.07
N LYS A 97 2.22 -8.78 -13.71
CA LYS A 97 3.67 -8.87 -13.66
C LYS A 97 4.18 -9.06 -12.24
N VAL A 98 4.66 -10.26 -11.95
CA VAL A 98 5.17 -10.62 -10.62
C VAL A 98 6.44 -9.85 -10.24
N LYS A 99 7.27 -9.47 -11.21
CA LYS A 99 8.55 -8.76 -10.97
C LYS A 99 8.39 -7.48 -10.15
N GLY A 100 7.32 -6.71 -10.39
CA GLY A 100 7.05 -5.48 -9.64
C GLY A 100 6.74 -5.76 -8.16
N SER A 101 6.06 -6.88 -7.89
CA SER A 101 5.64 -7.28 -6.55
C SER A 101 6.82 -7.70 -5.68
N ILE A 102 7.82 -8.37 -6.25
CA ILE A 102 9.02 -8.82 -5.51
C ILE A 102 9.74 -7.65 -4.85
N LYS A 103 9.86 -6.50 -5.54
CA LYS A 103 10.51 -5.31 -4.99
C LYS A 103 9.86 -4.85 -3.68
N TYR A 104 8.52 -4.84 -3.62
CA TYR A 104 7.80 -4.43 -2.41
C TYR A 104 7.98 -5.43 -1.27
N LEU A 105 8.02 -6.73 -1.59
CA LEU A 105 8.26 -7.78 -0.59
C LEU A 105 9.69 -7.75 -0.05
N ASP A 106 10.69 -7.48 -0.89
CA ASP A 106 12.08 -7.31 -0.47
C ASP A 106 12.23 -6.13 0.51
N GLU A 107 11.58 -5.01 0.23
CA GLU A 107 11.57 -3.83 1.10
C GLU A 107 10.87 -4.14 2.44
N ALA A 108 9.73 -4.84 2.41
CA ALA A 108 9.00 -5.25 3.60
C ALA A 108 9.86 -6.16 4.51
N LEU A 109 10.54 -7.15 3.92
CA LEU A 109 11.44 -8.03 4.66
C LEU A 109 12.62 -7.27 5.26
N THR A 110 13.21 -6.33 4.52
CA THR A 110 14.31 -5.49 5.01
C THR A 110 13.89 -4.69 6.25
N MET A 111 12.67 -4.14 6.24
CA MET A 111 12.14 -3.40 7.39
C MET A 111 11.92 -4.31 8.61
N LEU A 112 11.40 -5.52 8.40
CA LEU A 112 11.17 -6.48 9.50
C LEU A 112 12.46 -7.03 10.08
N ASP A 113 13.48 -7.26 9.25
CA ASP A 113 14.80 -7.72 9.71
C ASP A 113 15.49 -6.66 10.59
N ALA A 114 15.23 -5.37 10.33
CA ALA A 114 15.76 -4.26 11.13
C ALA A 114 14.99 -4.00 12.44
N ALA A 115 13.85 -4.65 12.67
CA ALA A 115 12.95 -4.34 13.78
C ALA A 115 12.42 -5.61 14.47
N GLU A 116 13.17 -6.11 15.44
CA GLU A 116 12.75 -7.31 16.18
C GLU A 116 11.48 -7.11 17.03
N SER A 117 11.21 -5.87 17.45
CA SER A 117 10.08 -5.51 18.30
C SER A 117 8.71 -5.64 17.62
N VAL A 118 8.65 -5.69 16.28
CA VAL A 118 7.38 -5.82 15.53
C VAL A 118 7.01 -7.26 15.17
N LYS A 119 7.89 -8.22 15.45
CA LYS A 119 7.66 -9.66 15.21
C LYS A 119 6.37 -10.23 15.85
N PRO A 120 5.83 -9.70 16.97
CA PRO A 120 4.54 -10.15 17.49
C PRO A 120 3.33 -9.77 16.61
N TYR A 121 3.45 -8.72 15.80
CA TYR A 121 2.33 -8.14 15.04
C TYR A 121 2.37 -8.53 13.56
N ILE A 122 3.56 -8.84 13.03
CA ILE A 122 3.73 -9.30 11.65
C ILE A 122 4.51 -10.61 11.61
N ASN A 123 3.90 -11.61 10.96
CA ASN A 123 4.52 -12.91 10.77
C ASN A 123 5.56 -12.86 9.63
N LEU A 124 6.83 -12.70 9.99
CA LEU A 124 7.96 -12.70 9.05
C LEU A 124 7.96 -13.94 8.12
N ARG A 125 7.53 -15.09 8.64
CA ARG A 125 7.49 -16.34 7.88
C ARG A 125 6.49 -16.25 6.72
N GLU A 126 5.30 -15.70 6.97
CA GLU A 126 4.28 -15.52 5.93
C GLU A 126 4.77 -14.59 4.81
N VAL A 127 5.48 -13.51 5.15
CA VAL A 127 6.06 -12.60 4.14
C VAL A 127 7.13 -13.31 3.29
N LYS A 128 7.96 -14.16 3.91
CA LYS A 128 8.98 -14.97 3.20
C LYS A 128 8.35 -16.03 2.30
N GLU A 129 7.28 -16.68 2.76
CA GLU A 129 6.53 -17.68 1.99
C GLU A 129 5.82 -17.02 0.78
N LEU A 130 5.22 -15.85 0.98
CA LEU A 130 4.60 -15.08 -0.11
C LEU A 130 5.62 -14.67 -1.17
N ARG A 131 6.80 -14.20 -0.75
CA ARG A 131 7.90 -13.87 -1.67
C ARG A 131 8.36 -15.07 -2.49
N THR A 132 8.53 -16.23 -1.84
CA THR A 132 8.92 -17.47 -2.52
C THR A 132 7.88 -17.86 -3.56
N THR A 133 6.60 -17.82 -3.18
CA THR A 133 5.47 -18.09 -4.08
C THR A 133 5.53 -17.21 -5.33
N TYR A 134 5.76 -15.91 -5.16
CA TYR A 134 5.84 -14.97 -6.28
C TYR A 134 7.09 -15.22 -7.16
N LEU A 135 8.23 -15.57 -6.56
CA LEU A 135 9.42 -15.94 -7.35
C LEU A 135 9.17 -17.18 -8.21
N ASP A 136 8.47 -18.18 -7.68
CA ASP A 136 8.18 -19.40 -8.43
C ASP A 136 7.15 -19.14 -9.55
N MET A 137 6.14 -18.30 -9.31
CA MET A 137 5.26 -17.80 -10.37
C MET A 137 6.03 -17.06 -11.48
N GLN A 138 7.01 -16.23 -11.11
CA GLN A 138 7.84 -15.52 -12.07
C GLN A 138 8.68 -16.49 -12.92
N LYS A 139 9.26 -17.53 -12.32
CA LYS A 139 10.01 -18.56 -13.06
C LYS A 139 9.09 -19.28 -14.05
N ALA A 140 7.91 -19.71 -13.60
CA ALA A 140 6.95 -20.41 -14.43
C ALA A 140 6.44 -19.57 -15.62
N ALA A 141 6.31 -18.25 -15.46
CA ALA A 141 5.89 -17.36 -16.55
C ALA A 141 6.98 -17.04 -17.59
N ASN A 142 8.25 -17.40 -17.32
CA ASN A 142 9.38 -17.21 -18.23
C ASN A 142 9.80 -18.51 -18.94
N VAL A 143 9.05 -19.60 -18.74
CA VAL A 143 9.15 -20.89 -19.46
C VAL A 143 8.05 -20.95 -20.51
#